data_AF-A0A1G2KXZ1-F1
#
_entry.id   AF-A0A1G2KXZ1-F1
#
_cell.length_a   1.000
_cell.length_b   1.000
_cell.length_c   1.000
_cell.angle_alpha   90.00
_cell.angle_beta   90.00
_cell.angle_gamma   90.00
#
_symmetry.space_group_name_H-M   'P 1'
#
loop_
_entity.id
_entity.type
_entity.pdbx_description
1 polymer ?
#
loop_
_entity_poly.entity_id
_entity_poly.type
_entity_poly.pdbx_seq_one_letter_code
_entity_poly.pdbx_strand_id
1 'polypeptide(L)'
;MTLTPVLAFDIAGIIIGVISVLLMLTLKRTLGGRVGAALNLVVGGVLFNILALGWTIVFTRLRLLAPPTVDVHHLFMVSGMVLFVLAARKFSLLARS
;
A
#
# COMPACT_ATOMS: atom_id res chain seq x y z
N MET A 1 14.38 5.28 -24.82
CA MET A 1 13.19 4.75 -24.13
C MET A 1 12.54 5.88 -23.35
N THR A 2 11.50 6.52 -23.90
CA THR A 2 10.78 7.57 -23.18
C THR A 2 9.88 6.93 -22.13
N LEU A 3 10.07 7.32 -20.86
CA LEU A 3 9.11 6.97 -19.80
C LEU A 3 7.76 7.56 -20.22
N THR A 4 6.77 6.70 -20.48
CA THR A 4 5.40 7.18 -20.67
C THR A 4 4.96 7.89 -19.39
N PRO A 5 4.22 9.01 -19.46
CA PRO A 5 3.83 9.78 -18.27
C PRO A 5 3.15 8.89 -17.21
N VAL A 6 2.41 7.88 -17.65
CA VAL A 6 1.74 6.90 -16.78
C VAL A 6 2.74 6.06 -15.97
N LEU A 7 3.83 5.60 -16.58
CA LEU A 7 4.88 4.85 -15.87
C LEU A 7 5.59 5.73 -14.83
N ALA A 8 5.77 7.02 -15.12
CA ALA A 8 6.34 7.96 -14.15
C ALA A 8 5.42 8.14 -12.93
N PHE A 9 4.11 8.19 -13.12
CA PHE A 9 3.14 8.21 -12.00
C PHE A 9 3.17 6.93 -11.18
N ASP A 10 3.25 5.76 -11.82
CA ASP A 10 3.33 4.47 -11.12
C ASP A 10 4.61 4.41 -10.23
N ILE A 11 5.75 4.87 -10.76
CA ILE A 11 7.02 4.94 -10.02
C ILE A 11 6.94 5.95 -8.87
N ALA A 12 6.42 7.16 -9.12
CA ALA A 12 6.25 8.17 -8.08
C ALA A 12 5.31 7.67 -6.96
N GLY A 13 4.24 6.95 -7.31
CA GLY A 13 3.33 6.33 -6.37
C GLY A 13 4.03 5.31 -5.46
N ILE A 14 4.91 4.46 -6.02
CA ILE A 14 5.73 3.52 -5.24
C ILE A 14 6.65 4.28 -4.28
N ILE A 15 7.36 5.31 -4.76
CA ILE A 15 8.28 6.12 -3.93
C ILE A 15 7.53 6.76 -2.76
N ILE A 16 6.41 7.42 -3.04
CA ILE A 16 5.56 8.05 -2.01
C ILE A 16 5.03 7.00 -1.03
N GLY A 17 4.60 5.84 -1.51
CA GLY A 17 4.16 4.72 -0.69
C GLY A 17 5.25 4.25 0.27
N VAL A 18 6.47 4.04 -0.23
CA VAL A 18 7.62 3.60 0.58
C VAL A 18 7.95 4.64 1.65
N ILE A 19 8.02 5.93 1.28
CA ILE A 19 8.24 7.03 2.24
C ILE A 19 7.16 7.02 3.32
N SER A 20 5.89 6.86 2.92
CA SER A 20 4.76 6.81 3.84
C SER A 20 4.88 5.64 4.84
N VAL A 21 5.31 4.46 4.38
CA VAL A 21 5.59 3.30 5.25
C VAL A 21 6.69 3.62 6.25
N LEU A 22 7.81 4.21 5.81
CA LEU A 22 8.93 4.56 6.70
C LEU A 22 8.51 5.57 7.77
N LEU A 23 7.71 6.58 7.40
CA LEU A 23 7.16 7.56 8.34
C LEU A 23 6.23 6.89 9.35
N MET A 24 5.34 6.00 8.91
CA MET A 24 4.44 5.26 9.80
C MET A 24 5.19 4.33 10.75
N LEU A 25 6.25 3.67 10.29
CA LEU A 25 7.09 2.83 11.14
C LEU A 25 7.84 3.66 12.20
N THR A 26 8.25 4.88 11.85
CA THR A 26 8.84 5.83 12.79
C THR A 26 7.82 6.28 13.82
N LEU A 27 6.63 6.70 13.37
CA LEU A 27 5.53 7.14 14.22
C LEU A 27 5.06 6.04 15.18
N LYS A 28 5.03 4.78 14.72
CA LYS A 28 4.71 3.60 15.52
C LYS A 28 5.65 3.46 16.73
N ARG A 29 6.95 3.73 16.56
CA ARG A 29 7.92 3.65 17.66
C ARG A 29 7.62 4.68 18.75
N THR A 30 7.05 5.83 18.38
CA THR A 30 6.68 6.90 19.30
C THR A 30 5.35 6.65 19.99
N LEU A 31 4.33 6.20 19.26
CA LEU A 31 2.96 6.08 19.80
C LEU A 31 2.75 4.81 20.64
N GLY A 32 3.45 3.71 20.30
CA GLY A 32 3.37 2.46 21.04
C GLY A 32 1.95 1.89 21.23
N GLY A 33 1.84 0.86 22.07
CA GLY A 33 0.57 0.32 22.56
C GLY A 33 -0.47 0.00 21.49
N ARG A 34 -1.73 0.34 21.79
CA ARG A 34 -2.88 0.05 20.93
C ARG A 34 -2.86 0.86 19.62
N VAL A 35 -2.28 2.06 19.62
CA VAL A 35 -2.18 2.93 18.44
C VAL A 35 -1.19 2.35 17.43
N GLY A 36 -0.04 1.85 17.91
CA GLY A 36 0.94 1.15 17.07
C GLY A 36 0.38 -0.10 16.39
N ALA A 37 -0.54 -0.81 17.04
CA ALA A 37 -1.23 -1.96 16.43
C ALA A 37 -2.19 -1.54 15.30
N ALA A 38 -2.89 -0.41 15.43
CA ALA A 38 -3.71 0.14 14.35
C ALA A 38 -2.84 0.64 13.18
N LEU A 39 -1.71 1.29 13.47
CA LEU A 39 -0.74 1.72 12.45
C LEU A 39 -0.14 0.56 11.67
N ASN A 40 0.08 -0.62 12.27
CA ASN A 40 0.53 -1.80 11.53
C ASN A 40 -0.45 -2.20 10.41
N LEU A 41 -1.76 -2.06 10.64
CA LEU A 41 -2.76 -2.33 9.62
C LEU A 41 -2.71 -1.31 8.49
N VAL A 42 -2.49 -0.02 8.81
CA VAL A 42 -2.27 1.01 7.78
C VAL A 42 -1.02 0.71 6.97
N VAL A 43 0.09 0.37 7.62
CA VAL A 43 1.34 -0.03 6.94
C VAL A 43 1.11 -1.21 6.02
N GLY A 44 0.41 -2.24 6.48
CA GLY A 44 0.03 -3.38 5.66
C GLY A 44 -0.79 -2.96 4.44
N GLY A 45 -1.78 -2.08 4.63
CA GLY A 45 -2.62 -1.58 3.54
C GLY A 45 -1.82 -0.83 2.47
N VAL A 46 -0.88 0.03 2.89
CA VAL A 46 0.00 0.74 1.95
C VAL A 46 0.95 -0.22 1.24
N LEU A 47 1.49 -1.24 1.93
CA LEU A 47 2.34 -2.25 1.30
C LEU A 47 1.60 -3.01 0.19
N PHE A 48 0.34 -3.39 0.42
CA PHE A 48 -0.48 -4.02 -0.61
C PHE A 48 -0.69 -3.10 -1.83
N ASN A 49 -0.94 -1.81 -1.61
CA ASN A 49 -1.05 -0.86 -2.72
C ASN A 49 0.27 -0.67 -3.48
N ILE A 50 1.42 -0.66 -2.79
CA ILE A 50 2.74 -0.63 -3.45
C ILE A 50 2.94 -1.88 -4.31
N LEU A 51 2.57 -3.06 -3.80
CA LEU A 51 2.62 -4.31 -4.56
C LEU A 51 1.69 -4.27 -5.77
N ALA A 52 0.50 -3.68 -5.65
CA ALA A 52 -0.43 -3.48 -6.76
C ALA A 52 0.17 -2.62 -7.88
N LEU A 53 0.87 -1.53 -7.52
CA LEU A 53 1.59 -0.70 -8.49
C LEU A 53 2.76 -1.45 -9.12
N GLY A 54 3.55 -2.17 -8.31
CA GLY A 54 4.65 -3.00 -8.79
C GLY A 54 4.18 -4.05 -9.81
N TRP A 55 3.04 -4.69 -9.52
CA TRP A 55 2.40 -5.61 -10.45
C TRP A 55 2.04 -4.95 -11.78
N THR A 56 1.38 -3.78 -11.75
CA THR A 56 1.02 -3.03 -12.96
C THR A 56 2.24 -2.66 -13.78
N ILE A 57 3.35 -2.26 -13.13
CA ILE A 57 4.60 -1.96 -13.83
C ILE A 57 5.14 -3.20 -14.55
N VAL A 58 5.25 -4.34 -13.87
CA VAL A 58 5.86 -5.56 -14.43
C VAL A 58 5.04 -6.14 -15.58
N PHE A 59 3.72 -6.31 -15.39
CA PHE A 59 2.87 -7.04 -16.33
C PHE A 59 2.21 -6.15 -17.37
N THR A 60 1.83 -4.92 -17.00
CA THR A 60 1.06 -4.03 -17.90
C THR A 60 1.96 -3.04 -18.64
N ARG A 61 2.94 -2.44 -17.95
CA ARG A 61 3.79 -1.38 -18.52
C ARG A 61 5.00 -1.94 -19.23
N LEU A 62 5.80 -2.74 -18.53
CA LEU A 62 7.05 -3.30 -19.05
C LEU A 62 6.82 -4.58 -19.84
N ARG A 63 5.65 -5.21 -19.70
CA ARG A 63 5.26 -6.48 -20.36
C ARG A 63 6.35 -7.56 -20.24
N LEU A 64 6.99 -7.62 -19.08
CA LEU A 64 8.13 -8.52 -18.84
C LEU A 64 7.71 -10.00 -18.80
N LEU A 65 6.42 -10.24 -18.54
CA LEU A 65 5.82 -11.56 -18.37
C LEU A 65 4.51 -11.64 -19.14
N ALA A 66 4.10 -12.86 -19.49
CA ALA A 66 2.81 -13.11 -20.13
C ALA A 66 1.65 -12.57 -19.26
N PRO A 67 0.56 -12.09 -19.89
CA PRO A 67 -0.56 -11.54 -19.16
C PRO A 67 -1.17 -12.62 -18.24
N PRO A 68 -1.27 -12.34 -16.93
CA PRO A 68 -1.80 -13.28 -15.96
C PRO A 68 -3.31 -13.44 -16.16
N THR A 69 -3.82 -14.65 -15.97
CA THR A 69 -5.26 -14.95 -16.07
C THR A 69 -6.06 -14.44 -14.86
N VAL A 70 -5.38 -14.18 -13.74
CA VAL A 70 -5.97 -13.70 -12.50
C VAL A 70 -5.66 -12.22 -12.32
N ASP A 71 -6.66 -11.46 -11.90
CA ASP A 71 -6.54 -10.03 -11.61
C ASP A 71 -5.90 -9.77 -10.24
N VAL A 72 -4.60 -10.10 -10.15
CA VAL A 72 -3.82 -9.96 -8.91
C VAL A 72 -3.69 -8.49 -8.49
N HIS A 73 -3.71 -7.55 -9.44
CA HIS A 73 -3.72 -6.12 -9.15
C HIS A 73 -4.93 -5.76 -8.28
N HIS A 74 -6.13 -6.15 -8.70
CA HIS A 74 -7.34 -5.90 -7.91
C HIS A 74 -7.32 -6.63 -6.57
N LEU A 75 -6.79 -7.86 -6.50
CA LEU A 75 -6.65 -8.58 -5.24
C LEU A 75 -5.78 -7.81 -4.23
N PHE A 76 -4.67 -7.23 -4.68
CA PHE A 76 -3.83 -6.40 -3.83
C PHE A 76 -4.55 -5.12 -3.39
N MET A 77 -5.23 -4.41 -4.30
CA MET A 77 -5.99 -3.20 -3.98
C MET A 77 -7.10 -3.46 -2.94
N VAL A 78 -7.88 -4.55 -3.12
CA VAL A 78 -8.95 -4.94 -2.20
C VAL A 78 -8.37 -5.33 -0.84
N SER A 79 -7.28 -6.10 -0.82
CA SER A 79 -6.60 -6.45 0.44
C SER A 79 -6.12 -5.21 1.19
N GLY A 80 -5.58 -4.22 0.46
CA GLY A 80 -5.17 -2.93 1.01
C GLY A 80 -6.35 -2.17 1.64
N MET A 81 -7.47 -2.07 0.93
CA MET A 81 -8.70 -1.44 1.44
C MET A 81 -9.23 -2.12 2.71
N VAL A 82 -9.26 -3.47 2.74
CA VAL A 82 -9.72 -4.22 3.92
C VAL A 82 -8.86 -3.86 5.13
N LEU A 83 -7.54 -3.80 4.97
CA LEU A 83 -6.63 -3.42 6.06
C LEU A 83 -6.87 -1.98 6.54
N PHE A 84 -7.12 -1.04 5.62
CA PHE A 84 -7.47 0.34 6.00
C PHE A 84 -8.78 0.43 6.78
N VAL A 85 -9.81 -0.33 6.39
CA VAL A 85 -11.09 -0.39 7.12
C VAL A 85 -10.87 -0.95 8.53
N LEU A 86 -10.08 -2.03 8.66
CA LEU A 86 -9.75 -2.60 9.96
C LEU A 86 -8.92 -1.63 10.83
N ALA A 87 -8.00 -0.88 10.22
CA ALA A 87 -7.25 0.18 10.89
C ALA A 87 -8.17 1.28 11.41
N ALA A 88 -9.07 1.80 10.55
CA ALA A 88 -10.04 2.83 10.91
C ALA A 88 -10.96 2.39 12.05
N ARG A 89 -11.43 1.14 12.01
CA ARG A 89 -12.22 0.55 13.11
C ARG A 89 -11.43 0.53 14.41
N LYS A 90 -10.15 0.12 14.39
CA LYS A 90 -9.30 0.16 15.59
C LYS A 90 -9.12 1.58 16.11
N PHE A 91 -8.81 2.55 15.25
CA PHE A 91 -8.68 3.95 15.67
C PHE A 91 -9.97 4.49 16.30
N SER A 92 -11.13 4.16 15.73
CA SER A 92 -12.42 4.57 16.29
C SER A 92 -12.67 4.01 17.68
N LEU A 93 -12.29 2.74 17.92
CA LEU A 93 -12.39 2.13 19.24
C LEU A 93 -11.46 2.78 20.27
N LEU A 94 -10.26 3.19 19.84
CA LEU A 94 -9.31 3.91 20.70
C LEU A 94 -9.77 5.32 21.04
N ALA A 95 -10.41 6.02 20.11
CA ALA A 95 -10.91 7.37 20.35
C ALA A 95 -12.09 7.41 21.34
N ARG A 96 -12.73 6.25 21.60
CA ARG A 96 -13.86 6.10 22.53
C ARG A 96 -13.45 5.57 23.90
N SER A 97 -12.19 5.19 24.09
CA SER A 97 -11.65 4.68 25.37
C SER A 97 -10.91 5.77 26.13
#